data_AF-A0A0C3JUU4-F1
#
_entry.id   AF-A0A0C3JUU4-F1
#
_cell.length_a   1.000
_cell.length_b   1.000
_cell.length_c   1.000
_cell.angle_alpha   90.00
_cell.angle_beta   90.00
_cell.angle_gamma   90.00
#
_symmetry.space_group_name_H-M   'P 1'
#
loop_
_entity.id
_entity.type
_entity.pdbx_description
1 polymer ?
#
loop_
_entity_poly.entity_id
_entity_poly.type
_entity_poly.pdbx_seq_one_letter_code
_entity_poly.pdbx_strand_id
1 'polypeptide(L)'
;MGSKTPYVVFGYGSLIFKPPPHVISEVPGFLKGYVRRFAQKSHDHRGTPENPGRVVTLIHKEDWEHFSGSDAFPDEDVVWGIAYTINPLYESEVRDYLDYREKDGYTLETLNVYTIEDGVEKVIVHDAYCYVGHPDNPSFVGSEPLEALADRIWRSVGPSGRNKDYLYQLAESVRKLAPASFDSHLFALEDRVRELDDKCANETQE
;
A
#
# COMPACT_ATOMS: atom_id res chain seq x y z
N MET A 1 -19.14 9.52 30.97
CA MET A 1 -18.58 9.86 29.64
C MET A 1 -18.46 8.55 28.90
N GLY A 2 -19.29 8.29 27.89
CA GLY A 2 -19.17 7.07 27.09
C GLY A 2 -17.79 7.04 26.43
N SER A 3 -17.09 5.91 26.47
CA SER A 3 -15.79 5.78 25.80
C SER A 3 -16.00 6.03 24.31
N LYS A 4 -15.50 7.16 23.80
CA LYS A 4 -15.45 7.41 22.36
C LYS A 4 -14.60 6.30 21.75
N THR A 5 -15.12 5.62 20.72
CA THR A 5 -14.33 4.65 19.96
C THR A 5 -13.06 5.33 19.45
N PRO A 6 -11.86 4.77 19.68
CA PRO A 6 -10.62 5.37 19.19
C PRO A 6 -10.62 5.53 17.67
N TYR A 7 -10.05 6.62 17.17
CA TYR A 7 -9.80 6.76 15.74
C TYR A 7 -8.56 5.95 15.38
N VAL A 8 -8.76 4.86 14.64
CA VAL A 8 -7.69 3.98 14.18
C VAL A 8 -7.62 4.03 12.66
N VAL A 9 -6.43 4.21 12.11
CA VAL A 9 -6.18 4.26 10.66
C VAL A 9 -5.31 3.08 10.26
N PHE A 10 -5.73 2.31 9.26
CA PHE A 10 -4.94 1.22 8.69
C PHE A 10 -4.07 1.73 7.53
N GLY A 11 -2.76 1.51 7.64
CA GLY A 11 -1.79 1.79 6.59
C GLY A 11 -1.34 0.51 5.89
N TYR A 12 -1.53 0.43 4.57
CA TYR A 12 -1.08 -0.69 3.72
C TYR A 12 0.02 -0.30 2.71
N GLY A 13 0.24 1.00 2.50
CA GLY A 13 1.20 1.54 1.54
C GLY A 13 2.26 2.40 2.24
N SER A 14 2.41 3.65 1.79
CA SER A 14 3.42 4.56 2.34
C SER A 14 3.29 4.82 3.84
N LEU A 15 2.08 4.70 4.40
CA LEU A 15 1.85 4.87 5.83
C LEU A 15 2.66 3.87 6.68
N ILE A 16 3.02 2.69 6.16
CA ILE A 16 3.81 1.69 6.88
C ILE A 16 5.23 2.21 7.22
N PHE A 17 5.84 2.99 6.31
CA PHE A 17 7.18 3.56 6.52
C PHE A 17 7.19 5.09 6.72
N LYS A 18 6.02 5.74 6.58
CA LYS A 18 5.78 7.15 6.89
C LYS A 18 4.45 7.28 7.65
N PRO A 19 4.44 6.94 8.95
CA PRO A 19 3.24 6.96 9.79
C PRO A 19 2.55 8.33 9.80
N PRO A 20 1.24 8.38 10.10
CA PRO A 20 0.55 9.65 10.32
C PRO A 20 1.10 10.35 11.58
N PRO A 21 0.91 11.68 11.72
CA PRO A 21 1.27 12.38 12.95
C PRO A 21 0.36 11.96 14.12
N HIS A 22 0.80 12.27 15.35
CA HIS A 22 0.00 12.07 16.58
C HIS A 22 -0.43 10.63 16.89
N VAL A 23 0.31 9.63 16.40
CA VAL A 23 0.14 8.21 16.73
C VAL A 23 0.47 7.98 18.22
N ILE A 24 -0.42 7.29 18.93
CA ILE A 24 -0.24 6.90 20.33
C ILE A 24 -0.05 5.38 20.52
N SER A 25 -0.46 4.58 19.53
CA SER A 25 -0.12 3.16 19.46
C SER A 25 -0.18 2.68 18.01
N GLU A 26 0.61 1.65 17.71
CA GLU A 26 0.61 0.97 16.42
C GLU A 26 0.59 -0.54 16.65
N VAL A 27 -0.18 -1.26 15.83
CA VAL A 27 -0.24 -2.73 15.87
C VAL A 27 -0.19 -3.29 14.44
N PRO A 28 0.82 -4.11 14.10
CA PRO A 28 0.83 -4.84 12.84
C PRO A 28 -0.33 -5.82 12.76
N GLY A 29 -0.88 -5.99 11.56
CA GLY A 29 -1.96 -6.93 11.29
C GLY A 29 -2.24 -7.04 9.81
N PHE A 30 -3.30 -7.72 9.44
CA PHE A 30 -3.69 -7.90 8.05
C PHE A 30 -5.20 -7.72 7.83
N LEU A 31 -5.55 -7.41 6.58
CA LEU A 31 -6.91 -7.41 6.07
C LEU A 31 -7.16 -8.68 5.26
N LYS A 32 -8.44 -9.04 5.10
CA LYS A 32 -8.90 -10.19 4.30
C LYS A 32 -9.91 -9.72 3.26
N GLY A 33 -9.92 -10.36 2.09
CA GLY A 33 -10.79 -9.99 0.97
C GLY A 33 -10.28 -8.79 0.18
N TYR A 34 -8.99 -8.44 0.30
CA TYR A 34 -8.40 -7.29 -0.38
C TYR A 34 -7.09 -7.67 -1.07
N VAL A 35 -6.74 -6.94 -2.12
CA VAL A 35 -5.42 -6.99 -2.73
C VAL A 35 -4.70 -5.67 -2.59
N ARG A 36 -3.38 -5.73 -2.43
CA ARG A 36 -2.50 -4.58 -2.57
C ARG A 36 -1.78 -4.67 -3.91
N ARG A 37 -2.04 -3.73 -4.80
CA ARG A 37 -1.46 -3.75 -6.16
C ARG A 37 -0.95 -2.39 -6.56
N PHE A 38 0.14 -2.36 -7.32
CA PHE A 38 0.71 -1.14 -7.92
C PHE A 38 -0.14 -0.65 -9.11
N ALA A 39 -1.44 -0.51 -8.88
CA ALA A 39 -2.46 -0.23 -9.90
C ALA A 39 -2.94 1.24 -9.87
N GLN A 40 -2.23 2.12 -9.15
CA GLN A 40 -2.55 3.55 -9.04
C GLN A 40 -1.45 4.38 -9.70
N LYS A 41 -1.83 5.28 -10.62
CA LYS A 41 -0.94 6.28 -11.19
C LYS A 41 -0.48 7.25 -10.11
N SER A 42 0.81 7.53 -10.06
CA SER A 42 1.35 8.64 -9.26
C SER A 42 1.95 9.69 -10.19
N HIS A 43 1.27 10.82 -10.31
CA HIS A 43 1.64 11.91 -11.23
C HIS A 43 2.25 13.13 -10.51
N ASP A 44 2.22 13.15 -9.18
CA ASP A 44 2.66 14.26 -8.33
C ASP A 44 3.69 13.86 -7.24
N HIS A 45 3.87 12.56 -6.99
CA HIS A 45 4.83 12.05 -6.00
C HIS A 45 5.95 11.22 -6.62
N ARG A 46 5.61 10.09 -7.25
CA ARG A 46 6.57 9.08 -7.74
C ARG A 46 6.70 9.05 -9.27
N GLY A 47 6.07 9.99 -9.94
CA GLY A 47 6.24 10.25 -11.37
C GLY A 47 5.88 11.71 -11.68
N THR A 48 5.61 11.96 -12.96
CA THR A 48 5.10 13.25 -13.46
C THR A 48 3.77 13.05 -14.19
N PRO A 49 3.03 14.12 -14.55
CA PRO A 49 1.83 13.98 -15.37
C PRO A 49 2.10 13.27 -16.72
N GLU A 50 3.25 13.52 -17.34
CA GLU A 50 3.66 12.93 -18.62
C GLU A 50 4.18 11.50 -18.45
N ASN A 51 4.85 11.21 -17.34
CA ASN A 51 5.43 9.91 -17.02
C ASN A 51 5.00 9.46 -15.61
N PRO A 52 3.72 9.08 -15.43
CA PRO A 52 3.21 8.73 -14.12
C PRO A 52 3.87 7.44 -13.63
N GLY A 53 4.26 7.47 -12.36
CA GLY A 53 4.70 6.30 -11.63
C GLY A 53 3.55 5.36 -11.28
N ARG A 54 3.85 4.35 -10.48
CA ARG A 54 2.92 3.41 -9.88
C ARG A 54 3.12 3.35 -8.38
N VAL A 55 2.02 3.53 -7.65
CA VAL A 55 1.96 3.35 -6.19
C VAL A 55 0.88 2.31 -5.88
N VAL A 56 0.93 1.77 -4.66
CA VAL A 56 -0.08 0.79 -4.28
C VAL A 56 -1.43 1.44 -4.04
N THR A 57 -2.47 0.69 -4.36
CA THR A 57 -3.84 0.90 -3.90
C THR A 57 -4.34 -0.39 -3.25
N LEU A 58 -5.27 -0.26 -2.31
CA LEU A 58 -6.02 -1.38 -1.74
C LEU A 58 -7.34 -1.52 -2.50
N ILE A 59 -7.64 -2.72 -2.97
CA ILE A 59 -8.80 -2.98 -3.82
C ILE A 59 -9.52 -4.20 -3.26
N HIS A 60 -10.85 -4.18 -3.24
CA HIS A 60 -11.64 -5.38 -2.93
C HIS A 60 -11.29 -6.51 -3.91
N LYS A 61 -11.13 -7.73 -3.40
CA LYS A 61 -10.73 -8.88 -4.20
C LYS A 61 -11.71 -9.13 -5.36
N GLU A 62 -13.01 -8.97 -5.11
CA GLU A 62 -14.07 -9.14 -6.10
C GLU A 62 -13.98 -8.12 -7.25
N ASP A 63 -13.63 -6.87 -6.95
CA ASP A 63 -13.40 -5.86 -7.96
C ASP A 63 -12.15 -6.20 -8.78
N TRP A 64 -11.07 -6.59 -8.10
CA TRP A 64 -9.80 -6.91 -8.74
C TRP A 64 -9.90 -8.06 -9.74
N GLU A 65 -10.78 -9.03 -9.52
CA GLU A 65 -10.99 -10.16 -10.44
C GLU A 65 -11.26 -9.68 -11.87
N HIS A 66 -12.00 -8.58 -12.04
CA HIS A 66 -12.31 -7.98 -13.34
C HIS A 66 -11.09 -7.33 -14.03
N PHE A 67 -10.03 -7.04 -13.28
CA PHE A 67 -8.82 -6.34 -13.75
C PHE A 67 -7.56 -7.18 -13.65
N SER A 68 -7.64 -8.40 -13.13
CA SER A 68 -6.50 -9.25 -12.75
C SER A 68 -5.84 -10.02 -13.90
N GLY A 69 -6.28 -9.84 -15.15
CA GLY A 69 -5.85 -10.66 -16.29
C GLY A 69 -4.35 -10.65 -16.61
N SER A 70 -3.59 -9.66 -16.13
CA SER A 70 -2.12 -9.60 -16.24
C SER A 70 -1.41 -9.73 -14.88
N ASP A 71 -2.14 -9.95 -13.79
CA ASP A 71 -1.57 -10.16 -12.46
C ASP A 71 -1.00 -11.56 -12.34
N ALA A 72 0.24 -11.67 -11.85
CA ALA A 72 0.88 -12.96 -11.62
C ALA A 72 0.36 -13.67 -10.36
N PHE A 73 -0.30 -12.93 -9.46
CA PHE A 73 -0.80 -13.43 -8.18
C PHE A 73 -2.28 -13.08 -7.98
N PRO A 74 -3.18 -13.45 -8.91
CA PRO A 74 -4.56 -12.95 -8.90
C PRO A 74 -5.40 -13.48 -7.74
N ASP A 75 -5.00 -14.59 -7.13
CA ASP A 75 -5.79 -15.33 -6.14
C ASP A 75 -5.50 -14.94 -4.68
N GLU A 76 -4.47 -14.11 -4.42
CA GLU A 76 -4.20 -13.61 -3.07
C GLU A 76 -5.27 -12.61 -2.64
N ASP A 77 -5.63 -12.61 -1.36
CA ASP A 77 -6.67 -11.74 -0.79
C ASP A 77 -6.35 -11.24 0.63
N VAL A 78 -5.08 -11.35 1.04
CA VAL A 78 -4.58 -10.91 2.35
C VAL A 78 -3.60 -9.76 2.17
N VAL A 79 -3.80 -8.69 2.94
CA VAL A 79 -2.92 -7.51 2.91
C VAL A 79 -2.43 -7.17 4.30
N TRP A 80 -1.13 -7.34 4.52
CA TRP A 80 -0.46 -6.93 5.76
C TRP A 80 -0.20 -5.42 5.80
N GLY A 81 -0.37 -4.83 6.98
CA GLY A 81 -0.16 -3.41 7.23
C GLY A 81 -0.09 -3.10 8.73
N ILE A 82 -0.34 -1.85 9.09
CA ILE A 82 -0.30 -1.38 10.48
C ILE A 82 -1.57 -0.61 10.79
N ALA A 83 -2.20 -0.92 11.92
CA ALA A 83 -3.28 -0.12 12.49
C ALA A 83 -2.71 0.90 13.49
N TYR A 84 -2.90 2.18 13.20
CA TYR A 84 -2.41 3.31 13.99
C TYR A 84 -3.53 3.93 14.79
N THR A 85 -3.44 3.91 16.12
CA THR A 85 -4.36 4.66 16.98
C THR A 85 -3.87 6.09 17.10
N ILE A 86 -4.74 7.03 16.76
CA ILE A 86 -4.45 8.46 16.79
C ILE A 86 -4.85 9.05 18.13
N ASN A 87 -4.04 10.00 18.64
CA ASN A 87 -4.39 10.77 19.81
C ASN A 87 -5.75 11.48 19.61
N PRO A 88 -6.74 11.25 20.49
CA PRO A 88 -8.08 11.84 20.35
C PRO A 88 -8.08 13.39 20.30
N LEU A 89 -7.06 14.05 20.84
CA LEU A 89 -6.91 15.51 20.78
C LEU A 89 -6.61 16.03 19.38
N TYR A 90 -6.04 15.19 18.51
CA TYR A 90 -5.58 15.56 17.17
C TYR A 90 -6.34 14.83 16.06
N GLU A 91 -7.44 14.12 16.39
CA GLU A 91 -8.20 13.33 15.42
C GLU A 91 -8.63 14.15 14.19
N SER A 92 -9.15 15.36 14.39
CA SER A 92 -9.58 16.23 13.27
C SER A 92 -8.40 16.61 12.37
N GLU A 93 -7.26 16.96 12.96
CA GLU A 93 -6.06 17.35 12.22
C GLU A 93 -5.52 16.18 11.39
N VAL A 94 -5.52 14.97 11.95
CA VAL A 94 -5.06 13.77 11.24
C VAL A 94 -6.02 13.38 10.12
N ARG A 95 -7.34 13.51 10.33
CA ARG A 95 -8.34 13.31 9.25
C ARG A 95 -8.09 14.27 8.10
N ASP A 96 -7.98 15.57 8.36
CA ASP A 96 -7.72 16.58 7.33
C ASP A 96 -6.38 16.33 6.60
N TYR A 97 -5.34 15.94 7.35
CA TYR A 97 -4.04 15.57 6.80
C TYR A 97 -4.13 14.36 5.85
N LEU A 98 -4.85 13.31 6.25
CA LEU A 98 -5.00 12.10 5.45
C LEU A 98 -5.92 12.32 4.24
N ASP A 99 -7.01 13.06 4.40
CA ASP A 99 -7.91 13.41 3.29
C ASP A 99 -7.19 14.23 2.21
N TYR A 100 -6.29 15.13 2.60
CA TYR A 100 -5.44 15.86 1.65
C TYR A 100 -4.41 14.94 0.98
N ARG A 101 -3.81 14.03 1.75
CA ARG A 101 -2.77 13.10 1.27
C ARG A 101 -3.32 12.07 0.28
N GLU A 102 -4.54 11.60 0.51
CA GLU A 102 -5.19 10.52 -0.25
C GLU A 102 -6.30 11.06 -1.19
N LYS A 103 -6.23 12.35 -1.55
CA LYS A 103 -7.20 13.08 -2.39
C LYS A 103 -7.46 12.46 -3.78
N ASP A 104 -6.56 11.62 -4.28
CA ASP A 104 -6.61 11.07 -5.63
C ASP A 104 -7.46 9.79 -5.71
N GLY A 105 -8.74 9.91 -5.36
CA GLY A 105 -9.78 8.91 -5.64
C GLY A 105 -9.76 7.67 -4.73
N TYR A 106 -9.32 7.84 -3.49
CA TYR A 106 -9.57 6.86 -2.43
C TYR A 106 -10.90 7.15 -1.72
N THR A 107 -11.61 6.09 -1.35
CA THR A 107 -12.79 6.12 -0.48
C THR A 107 -12.39 5.70 0.93
N LEU A 108 -12.98 6.35 1.93
CA LEU A 108 -12.73 5.98 3.32
C LEU A 108 -13.72 4.88 3.75
N GLU A 109 -13.20 3.70 4.08
CA GLU A 109 -13.97 2.55 4.57
C GLU A 109 -13.56 2.16 5.99
N THR A 110 -14.40 1.40 6.69
CA THR A 110 -14.11 0.84 8.03
C THR A 110 -13.97 -0.67 7.96
N LEU A 111 -12.80 -1.20 8.35
CA LEU A 111 -12.40 -2.59 8.16
C LEU A 111 -11.95 -3.24 9.47
N ASN A 112 -12.11 -4.57 9.57
CA ASN A 112 -11.52 -5.34 10.66
C ASN A 112 -10.06 -5.67 10.36
N VAL A 113 -9.17 -5.47 11.33
CA VAL A 113 -7.76 -5.85 11.26
C VAL A 113 -7.53 -7.12 12.05
N TYR A 114 -6.88 -8.09 11.42
CA TYR A 114 -6.64 -9.42 11.95
C TYR A 114 -5.18 -9.60 12.38
N THR A 115 -4.96 -10.53 13.30
CA THR A 115 -3.64 -11.08 13.66
C THR A 115 -3.69 -12.61 13.63
N ILE A 116 -2.52 -13.24 13.70
CA ILE A 116 -2.39 -14.69 13.93
C ILE A 116 -1.76 -14.88 15.31
N GLU A 117 -2.51 -15.46 16.23
CA GLU A 117 -2.05 -15.85 17.56
C GLU A 117 -2.17 -17.36 17.71
N ASP A 118 -1.05 -18.05 17.98
CA ASP A 118 -1.00 -19.51 18.13
C ASP A 118 -1.63 -20.29 16.95
N GLY A 119 -1.46 -19.76 15.73
CA GLY A 119 -2.01 -20.34 14.51
C GLY A 119 -3.51 -20.05 14.29
N VAL A 120 -4.12 -19.22 15.13
CA VAL A 120 -5.54 -18.84 15.04
C VAL A 120 -5.66 -17.37 14.63
N GLU A 121 -6.47 -17.12 13.61
CA GLU A 121 -6.83 -15.76 13.20
C GLU A 121 -7.77 -15.11 14.22
N LYS A 122 -7.46 -13.88 14.63
CA LYS A 122 -8.31 -13.09 15.54
C LYS A 122 -8.39 -11.65 15.04
N VAL A 123 -9.56 -11.03 15.21
CA VAL A 123 -9.69 -9.58 15.02
C VAL A 123 -9.04 -8.88 16.21
N ILE A 124 -8.09 -7.98 15.93
CA ILE A 124 -7.39 -7.17 16.94
C ILE A 124 -7.87 -5.71 16.96
N VAL A 125 -8.42 -5.23 15.84
CA VAL A 125 -9.03 -3.90 15.73
C VAL A 125 -10.31 -4.03 14.91
N HIS A 126 -11.41 -3.53 15.46
CA HIS A 126 -12.67 -3.39 14.76
C HIS A 126 -12.79 -1.98 14.16
N ASP A 127 -13.43 -1.88 13.00
CA ASP A 127 -13.81 -0.63 12.33
C ASP A 127 -12.64 0.37 12.14
N ALA A 128 -11.45 -0.13 11.80
CA ALA A 128 -10.30 0.71 11.45
C ALA A 128 -10.56 1.42 10.12
N TYR A 129 -10.30 2.72 10.07
CA TYR A 129 -10.45 3.51 8.86
C TYR A 129 -9.34 3.20 7.86
N CYS A 130 -9.70 2.95 6.61
CA CYS A 130 -8.76 2.65 5.53
C CYS A 130 -9.15 3.39 4.26
N TYR A 131 -8.17 3.94 3.55
CA TYR A 131 -8.35 4.58 2.24
C TYR A 131 -8.27 3.51 1.15
N VAL A 132 -9.41 3.09 0.62
CA VAL A 132 -9.55 2.02 -0.40
C VAL A 132 -9.67 2.67 -1.78
N GLY A 133 -8.96 2.17 -2.78
CA GLY A 133 -9.09 2.69 -4.14
C GLY A 133 -10.21 1.99 -4.89
N HIS A 134 -11.04 2.76 -5.57
CA HIS A 134 -12.15 2.22 -6.36
C HIS A 134 -11.79 2.19 -7.87
N PRO A 135 -12.24 1.19 -8.65
CA PRO A 135 -11.86 1.07 -10.06
C PRO A 135 -12.32 2.21 -10.98
N ASP A 136 -13.31 3.00 -10.56
CA ASP A 136 -13.77 4.20 -11.29
C ASP A 136 -12.84 5.41 -11.13
N ASN A 137 -11.83 5.31 -10.27
CA ASN A 137 -10.82 6.34 -10.09
C ASN A 137 -10.03 6.56 -11.40
N PRO A 138 -9.95 7.79 -11.93
CA PRO A 138 -9.19 8.10 -13.15
C PRO A 138 -7.69 7.72 -13.11
N SER A 139 -7.14 7.61 -11.89
CA SER A 139 -5.77 7.19 -11.64
C SER A 139 -5.60 5.67 -11.55
N PHE A 140 -6.68 4.89 -11.51
CA PHE A 140 -6.63 3.44 -11.55
C PHE A 140 -6.22 2.93 -12.94
N VAL A 141 -5.35 1.92 -12.99
CA VAL A 141 -4.84 1.35 -14.27
C VAL A 141 -5.10 -0.16 -14.44
N GLY A 142 -5.68 -0.82 -13.44
CA GLY A 142 -5.81 -2.28 -13.45
C GLY A 142 -4.45 -3.00 -13.34
N SER A 143 -4.40 -4.26 -13.76
CA SER A 143 -3.15 -5.02 -13.78
C SER A 143 -2.28 -4.68 -15.00
N GLU A 144 -0.97 -4.63 -14.78
CA GLU A 144 0.06 -4.60 -15.81
C GLU A 144 0.91 -5.87 -15.68
N PRO A 145 1.43 -6.44 -16.78
CA PRO A 145 2.40 -7.53 -16.69
C PRO A 145 3.59 -7.14 -15.83
N LEU A 146 4.06 -8.06 -14.98
CA LEU A 146 5.07 -7.79 -13.95
C LEU A 146 6.33 -7.09 -14.50
N GLU A 147 6.83 -7.52 -15.67
CA GLU A 147 8.02 -6.94 -16.32
C GLU A 147 7.79 -5.48 -16.77
N ALA A 148 6.62 -5.18 -17.35
CA ALA A 148 6.28 -3.83 -17.79
C ALA A 148 6.08 -2.89 -16.59
N LEU A 149 5.47 -3.40 -15.53
CA LEU A 149 5.29 -2.70 -14.27
C LEU A 149 6.64 -2.41 -13.59
N ALA A 150 7.55 -3.38 -13.57
CA ALA A 150 8.90 -3.24 -13.04
C ALA A 150 9.70 -2.18 -13.80
N ASP A 151 9.74 -2.25 -15.14
CA ASP A 151 10.44 -1.24 -15.98
C ASP A 151 9.88 0.17 -15.72
N ARG A 152 8.56 0.31 -15.63
CA ARG A 152 7.93 1.60 -15.31
C ARG A 152 8.37 2.12 -13.96
N ILE A 153 8.28 1.33 -12.89
CA ILE A 153 8.70 1.72 -11.54
C ILE A 153 10.20 2.04 -11.50
N TRP A 154 11.00 1.31 -12.26
CA TRP A 154 12.45 1.51 -12.32
C TRP A 154 12.81 2.87 -12.95
N ARG A 155 12.12 3.28 -14.03
CA ARG A 155 12.37 4.55 -14.75
C ARG A 155 11.71 5.77 -14.11
N SER A 156 10.56 5.60 -13.46
CA SER A 156 9.76 6.74 -12.98
C SER A 156 10.42 7.48 -11.80
N VAL A 157 10.40 8.80 -11.89
CA VAL A 157 10.88 9.73 -10.86
C VAL A 157 9.89 10.88 -10.74
N GLY A 158 9.53 11.24 -9.51
CA GLY A 158 8.69 12.40 -9.24
C GLY A 158 9.27 13.29 -8.14
N PRO A 159 8.51 14.33 -7.72
CA PRO A 159 8.94 15.27 -6.68
C PRO A 159 9.31 14.61 -5.34
N SER A 160 8.74 13.45 -5.03
CA SER A 160 9.04 12.68 -3.81
C SER A 160 10.18 11.67 -3.96
N GLY A 161 10.90 11.70 -5.09
CA GLY A 161 12.03 10.82 -5.40
C GLY A 161 11.69 9.73 -6.42
N ARG A 162 12.58 8.74 -6.55
CA ARG A 162 12.40 7.63 -7.50
C ARG A 162 11.23 6.75 -7.08
N ASN A 163 10.54 6.17 -8.05
CA ASN A 163 9.44 5.26 -7.76
C ASN A 163 9.94 3.93 -7.16
N LYS A 164 11.09 3.42 -7.62
CA LYS A 164 11.70 2.22 -7.02
C LYS A 164 12.01 2.37 -5.52
N ASP A 165 12.36 3.58 -5.06
CA ASP A 165 12.62 3.81 -3.63
C ASP A 165 11.36 3.62 -2.78
N TYR A 166 10.18 3.92 -3.33
CA TYR A 166 8.90 3.61 -2.70
C TYR A 166 8.67 2.11 -2.60
N LEU A 167 8.91 1.37 -3.69
CA LEU A 167 8.77 -0.08 -3.73
C LEU A 167 9.68 -0.76 -2.71
N TYR A 168 10.96 -0.36 -2.66
CA TYR A 168 11.94 -0.92 -1.74
C TYR A 168 11.61 -0.63 -0.27
N GLN A 169 11.22 0.61 0.05
CA GLN A 169 10.78 0.96 1.41
C GLN A 169 9.54 0.15 1.82
N LEU A 170 8.56 0.01 0.92
CA LEU A 170 7.36 -0.77 1.20
C LEU A 170 7.70 -2.25 1.44
N ALA A 171 8.49 -2.85 0.56
CA ALA A 171 8.86 -4.26 0.67
C ALA A 171 9.69 -4.56 1.93
N GLU A 172 10.67 -3.70 2.25
CA GLU A 172 11.42 -3.81 3.50
C GLU A 172 10.51 -3.71 4.73
N SER A 173 9.58 -2.76 4.74
CA SER A 173 8.66 -2.58 5.86
C SER A 173 7.67 -3.72 6.00
N VAL A 174 7.12 -4.26 4.91
CA VAL A 174 6.20 -5.40 4.95
C VAL A 174 6.89 -6.64 5.53
N ARG A 175 8.14 -6.94 5.14
CA ARG A 175 8.93 -8.03 5.75
C ARG A 175 9.08 -7.92 7.26
N LYS A 176 9.03 -6.71 7.82
CA LYS A 176 9.27 -6.43 9.25
C LYS A 176 7.99 -6.44 10.09
N LEU A 177 6.81 -6.52 9.48
CA LEU A 177 5.53 -6.43 10.20
C LEU A 177 5.29 -7.59 11.16
N ALA A 178 5.51 -8.81 10.69
CA ALA A 178 5.32 -10.04 11.46
C ALA A 178 6.05 -11.20 10.79
N PRO A 179 6.38 -12.29 11.53
CA PRO A 179 6.97 -13.49 10.92
C PRO A 179 6.13 -14.11 9.79
N ALA A 180 4.80 -13.97 9.86
CA ALA A 180 3.87 -14.46 8.84
C ALA A 180 3.57 -13.42 7.74
N SER A 181 4.15 -12.22 7.81
CA SER A 181 3.89 -11.16 6.84
C SER A 181 4.56 -11.46 5.51
N PHE A 182 3.75 -11.59 4.47
CA PHE A 182 4.20 -11.90 3.13
C PHE A 182 3.26 -11.30 2.08
N ASP A 183 3.82 -10.92 0.93
CA ASP A 183 3.07 -10.38 -0.22
C ASP A 183 3.82 -10.78 -1.50
N SER A 184 3.29 -11.76 -2.24
CA SER A 184 3.98 -12.33 -3.40
C SER A 184 4.14 -11.31 -4.52
N HIS A 185 3.10 -10.51 -4.77
CA HIS A 185 3.14 -9.47 -5.79
C HIS A 185 4.21 -8.43 -5.49
N LEU A 186 4.25 -7.93 -4.25
CA LEU A 186 5.23 -6.92 -3.81
C LEU A 186 6.67 -7.43 -3.93
N PHE A 187 6.95 -8.65 -3.48
CA PHE A 187 8.32 -9.18 -3.49
C PHE A 187 8.77 -9.60 -4.87
N ALA A 188 7.90 -10.21 -5.68
CA ALA A 188 8.24 -10.50 -7.07
C ALA A 188 8.53 -9.22 -7.86
N LEU A 189 7.76 -8.15 -7.60
CA LEU A 189 8.01 -6.86 -8.24
C LEU A 189 9.31 -6.22 -7.76
N GLU A 190 9.63 -6.30 -6.47
CA GLU A 190 10.92 -5.86 -5.95
C GLU A 190 12.09 -6.58 -6.64
N ASP A 191 12.03 -7.91 -6.74
CA ASP A 191 13.09 -8.71 -7.35
C ASP A 191 13.34 -8.28 -8.80
N ARG A 192 12.28 -8.06 -9.59
CA ARG A 192 12.40 -7.57 -10.98
C ARG A 192 13.02 -6.18 -11.07
N VAL A 193 12.68 -5.27 -10.16
CA VAL A 193 13.28 -3.93 -10.16
C VAL A 193 14.75 -3.98 -9.71
N ARG A 194 15.13 -4.90 -8.82
CA ARG A 194 16.53 -5.14 -8.44
C ARG A 194 17.35 -5.74 -9.58
N GLU A 195 16.79 -6.67 -10.35
CA GLU A 195 17.44 -7.19 -11.56
C GLU A 195 17.75 -6.08 -12.58
N LEU A 196 16.87 -5.08 -12.71
CA LEU A 196 17.11 -3.91 -13.57
C LEU A 196 18.22 -3.00 -13.01
N ASP A 197 18.29 -2.84 -11.70
CA ASP A 197 19.39 -2.10 -11.06
C ASP A 197 20.75 -2.76 -11.31
N ASP A 198 20.83 -4.08 -11.17
CA ASP A 198 22.07 -4.83 -11.39
C ASP A 198 22.52 -4.78 -12.85
N LYS A 199 21.58 -4.91 -13.81
CA LYS A 199 21.89 -4.78 -15.25
C LYS A 199 22.46 -3.40 -15.59
N CYS A 200 21.81 -2.33 -15.10
CA CYS A 200 22.27 -0.95 -15.34
C CYS A 200 23.63 -0.67 -14.68
N ALA A 201 23.88 -1.21 -13.48
CA ALA A 201 25.16 -1.07 -12.79
C ALA A 201 26.30 -1.76 -13.55
N ASN A 202 26.04 -2.90 -14.19
CA ASN A 202 27.02 -3.62 -15.02
C ASN A 202 27.29 -2.89 -16.35
N GLU A 203 26.26 -2.37 -17.01
CA GLU A 203 26.40 -1.59 -18.25
C GLU A 203 27.16 -0.27 -18.06
N THR A 204 27.13 0.32 -16.85
CA THR A 204 27.86 1.56 -16.55
C THR A 204 29.34 1.31 -16.20
N GLN A 205 29.74 0.05 -16.00
CA GLN A 205 31.11 -0.35 -15.66
C GLN A 205 31.93 -0.83 -16.89
N GLU A 206 31.28 -1.04 -18.04
CA GLU A 206 31.91 -1.33 -19.34
C GLU A 206 32.12 -0.05 -20.17
#